data_AF-A0A2V6YB96-F1
#
_entry.id   AF-A0A2V6YB96-F1
#
_cell.length_a   1.000
_cell.length_b   1.000
_cell.length_c   1.000
_cell.angle_alpha   90.00
_cell.angle_beta   90.00
_cell.angle_gamma   90.00
#
_symmetry.space_group_name_H-M   'P 1'
#
loop_
_entity.id
_entity.type
_entity.pdbx_description
1 polymer ?
#
loop_
_entity_poly.entity_id
_entity_poly.type
_entity_poly.pdbx_seq_one_letter_code
_entity_poly.pdbx_strand_id
1 'polypeptide(L)'
;MSRLQESHRRINAEIAQEKAAALGRAGERLESALAHVTSLGRRLDAAADPVEQARLLGEYESARVRAIHVRLALVIQREALGLRHHRIVDQQFPEPPRRSR
;
A
#
# COMPACT_ATOMS: atom_id res chain seq x y z
N MET A 1 16.44 -37.11 -13.15
CA MET A 1 15.28 -36.56 -12.43
C MET A 1 14.02 -37.03 -13.13
N SER A 2 12.95 -37.33 -12.40
CA SER A 2 11.67 -37.78 -12.99
C SER A 2 10.95 -36.62 -13.68
N ARG A 3 10.24 -36.86 -14.80
CA ARG A 3 9.40 -35.84 -15.47
C ARG A 3 8.41 -35.17 -14.51
N LEU A 4 7.92 -35.89 -13.51
CA LEU A 4 7.03 -35.36 -12.48
C LEU A 4 7.75 -34.33 -11.59
N GLN A 5 9.01 -34.58 -11.23
CA GLN A 5 9.81 -33.66 -10.42
C GLN A 5 10.12 -32.37 -11.18
N GLU A 6 10.37 -32.47 -12.49
CA GLU A 6 10.61 -31.32 -13.36
C GLU A 6 9.35 -30.46 -13.55
N SER A 7 8.21 -31.09 -13.83
CA SER A 7 6.90 -30.41 -13.90
C SER A 7 6.57 -29.71 -12.58
N HIS A 8 6.75 -30.40 -11.45
CA HIS A 8 6.51 -29.83 -10.13
C HIS A 8 7.41 -28.62 -9.83
N ARG A 9 8.70 -28.66 -10.22
CA ARG A 9 9.59 -27.51 -10.09
C ARG A 9 9.16 -26.33 -10.95
N ARG A 10 8.76 -26.58 -12.20
CA ARG A 10 8.30 -25.53 -13.11
C ARG A 10 7.05 -24.83 -12.57
N ILE A 11 6.05 -25.60 -12.14
CA ILE A 11 4.82 -25.07 -11.56
C ILE A 11 5.12 -24.24 -10.30
N ASN A 12 6.00 -24.71 -9.41
CA ASN A 12 6.36 -23.94 -8.22
C ASN A 12 7.09 -22.64 -8.55
N ALA A 13 7.91 -22.61 -9.61
CA ALA A 13 8.57 -21.40 -10.07
C ALA A 13 7.54 -20.38 -10.63
N GLU A 14 6.59 -20.84 -11.44
CA GLU A 14 5.49 -20.01 -11.96
C GLU A 14 4.64 -19.43 -10.82
N ILE A 15 4.28 -20.26 -9.82
CA ILE A 15 3.55 -19.80 -8.62
C ILE A 15 4.34 -18.75 -7.84
N ALA A 16 5.66 -18.94 -7.68
CA ALA A 16 6.52 -17.99 -6.98
C ALA A 16 6.60 -16.66 -7.74
N GLN A 17 6.72 -16.70 -9.06
CA GLN A 17 6.74 -15.51 -9.91
C GLN A 17 5.42 -14.72 -9.81
N GLU A 18 4.28 -15.39 -9.89
CA GLU A 18 2.97 -14.73 -9.77
C GLU A 18 2.76 -14.12 -8.38
N LYS A 19 3.18 -14.82 -7.32
CA LYS A 19 3.16 -14.27 -5.94
C LYS A 19 4.01 -13.01 -5.82
N ALA A 20 5.22 -13.03 -6.39
CA ALA A 20 6.11 -11.86 -6.39
C ALA A 20 5.49 -10.69 -7.17
N ALA A 21 4.95 -10.95 -8.36
CA ALA A 21 4.30 -9.92 -9.18
C ALA A 21 3.05 -9.33 -8.50
N ALA A 22 2.22 -10.17 -7.87
CA ALA A 22 1.06 -9.72 -7.12
C ALA A 22 1.43 -8.85 -5.92
N LEU A 23 2.50 -9.21 -5.19
CA LEU A 23 3.02 -8.43 -4.08
C LEU A 23 3.62 -7.10 -4.56
N GLY A 24 4.33 -7.09 -5.68
CA GLY A 24 4.84 -5.87 -6.32
C GLY A 24 3.73 -4.88 -6.66
N ARG A 25 2.69 -5.35 -7.36
CA ARG A 25 1.49 -4.54 -7.66
C ARG A 25 0.79 -4.00 -6.40
N ALA A 26 0.85 -4.72 -5.29
CA ALA A 26 0.29 -4.25 -4.03
C ALA A 26 1.11 -3.11 -3.41
N GLY A 27 2.45 -3.19 -3.50
CA GLY A 27 3.35 -2.10 -3.13
C GLY A 27 3.11 -0.84 -3.96
N GLU A 28 3.05 -0.97 -5.29
CA GLU A 28 2.77 0.15 -6.21
C GLU A 28 1.44 0.85 -5.88
N ARG A 29 0.38 0.07 -5.56
CA ARG A 29 -0.90 0.63 -5.12
C ARG A 29 -0.78 1.41 -3.82
N LEU A 30 0.03 0.94 -2.87
CA LEU A 30 0.26 1.64 -1.61
C LEU A 30 1.01 2.95 -1.84
N GLU A 31 2.06 2.93 -2.66
CA GLU A 31 2.82 4.11 -3.04
C GLU A 31 1.93 5.16 -3.70
N SER A 32 1.10 4.76 -4.66
CA SER A 32 0.13 5.65 -5.31
C SER A 32 -0.87 6.24 -4.31
N ALA A 33 -1.37 5.44 -3.36
CA ALA A 33 -2.32 5.92 -2.36
C ALA A 33 -1.67 6.94 -1.41
N LEU A 34 -0.45 6.66 -0.94
CA LEU A 34 0.32 7.58 -0.08
C LEU A 34 0.67 8.88 -0.80
N ALA A 35 1.13 8.81 -2.05
CA ALA A 35 1.42 10.00 -2.86
C ALA A 35 0.17 10.90 -3.02
N HIS A 36 -1.00 10.30 -3.20
CA HIS A 36 -2.25 11.04 -3.26
C HIS A 36 -2.60 11.72 -1.92
N VAL A 37 -2.43 11.03 -0.79
CA VAL A 37 -2.63 11.63 0.55
C VAL A 37 -1.67 12.79 0.78
N THR A 38 -0.40 12.62 0.44
CA THR A 38 0.62 13.68 0.56
C THR A 38 0.28 14.88 -0.30
N SER A 39 -0.18 14.67 -1.54
CA SER A 39 -0.61 15.75 -2.44
C SER A 39 -1.79 16.54 -1.85
N LEU A 40 -2.81 15.86 -1.34
CA LEU A 40 -3.94 16.51 -0.66
C LEU A 40 -3.51 17.25 0.61
N GLY A 41 -2.59 16.68 1.39
CA GLY A 41 -2.02 17.32 2.57
C GLY A 41 -1.34 18.65 2.23
N ARG A 42 -0.50 18.66 1.18
CA ARG A 42 0.16 19.91 0.72
C ARG A 42 -0.85 20.96 0.24
N ARG A 43 -1.90 20.53 -0.48
CA ARG A 43 -2.97 21.44 -0.93
C ARG A 43 -3.73 22.02 0.26
N LEU A 44 -4.06 21.19 1.25
CA LEU A 44 -4.73 21.61 2.48
C LEU A 44 -3.86 22.60 3.27
N ASP A 45 -2.55 22.37 3.34
CA ASP A 45 -1.61 23.27 4.01
C ASP A 45 -1.53 24.64 3.33
N ALA A 46 -1.65 24.68 2.00
CA ALA A 46 -1.60 25.90 1.19
C ALA A 46 -2.95 26.64 1.05
N ALA A 47 -4.08 25.98 1.30
CA ALA A 47 -5.40 26.57 1.17
C ALA A 47 -5.62 27.67 2.21
N ALA A 48 -6.10 28.84 1.80
CA ALA A 48 -6.41 29.98 2.67
C ALA A 48 -7.93 30.15 2.90
N ASP A 49 -8.74 29.70 1.96
CA ASP A 49 -10.21 29.77 2.04
C ASP A 49 -10.75 28.67 2.98
N PRO A 50 -11.55 29.02 4.02
CA PRO A 50 -12.14 28.04 4.93
C PRO A 50 -13.02 26.99 4.24
N VAL A 51 -13.74 27.34 3.17
CA VAL A 51 -14.60 26.38 2.45
C VAL A 51 -13.75 25.38 1.69
N GLU A 52 -12.73 25.85 0.97
CA GLU A 52 -11.76 24.99 0.31
C GLU A 52 -11.00 24.10 1.30
N GLN A 53 -10.58 24.63 2.45
CA GLN A 53 -9.93 23.87 3.51
C GLN A 53 -10.82 22.73 4.02
N ALA A 54 -12.09 23.00 4.32
CA ALA A 54 -13.03 21.97 4.78
C ALA A 54 -13.21 20.86 3.73
N ARG A 55 -13.34 21.23 2.45
CA ARG A 55 -13.43 20.26 1.34
C ARG A 55 -12.16 19.41 1.25
N LEU A 56 -10.98 20.05 1.26
CA LEU A 56 -9.69 19.36 1.18
C LEU A 56 -9.42 18.46 2.39
N LEU A 57 -9.90 18.86 3.58
CA LEU A 57 -9.79 18.03 4.78
C LEU A 57 -10.61 16.74 4.63
N GLY A 58 -11.85 16.82 4.12
CA GLY A 58 -12.67 15.64 3.83
C GLY A 58 -12.05 14.71 2.78
N GLU A 59 -11.49 15.30 1.71
CA GLU A 59 -10.75 14.55 0.68
C GLU A 59 -9.50 13.87 1.25
N TYR A 60 -8.73 14.60 2.07
CA TYR A 60 -7.55 14.09 2.75
C TYR A 60 -7.89 12.91 3.65
N GLU A 61 -8.91 13.04 4.50
CA GLU A 61 -9.30 11.97 5.41
C GLU A 61 -9.78 10.73 4.66
N SER A 62 -10.54 10.91 3.59
CA SER A 62 -10.96 9.83 2.70
C SER A 62 -9.75 9.13 2.05
N ALA A 63 -8.78 9.89 1.58
CA ALA A 63 -7.54 9.37 0.99
C ALA A 63 -6.67 8.64 2.02
N ARG A 64 -6.58 9.16 3.24
CA ARG A 64 -5.86 8.56 4.36
C ARG A 64 -6.45 7.20 4.75
N VAL A 65 -7.78 7.10 4.87
CA VAL A 65 -8.46 5.82 5.13
C VAL A 65 -8.16 4.81 4.02
N ARG A 66 -8.21 5.23 2.75
CA ARG A 66 -7.84 4.37 1.62
C ARG A 66 -6.39 3.88 1.72
N ALA A 67 -5.44 4.76 2.02
CA ALA A 67 -4.03 4.38 2.18
C ALA A 67 -3.83 3.36 3.31
N ILE A 68 -4.51 3.53 4.45
CA ILE A 68 -4.48 2.57 5.57
C ILE A 68 -5.03 1.20 5.14
N HIS A 69 -6.15 1.16 4.41
CA HIS A 69 -6.70 -0.11 3.92
C HIS A 69 -5.77 -0.82 2.92
N VAL A 70 -5.17 -0.08 1.98
CA VAL A 70 -4.21 -0.66 1.02
C VAL A 70 -2.95 -1.17 1.74
N ARG A 71 -2.49 -0.44 2.77
CA ARG A 71 -1.37 -0.84 3.62
C ARG A 71 -1.66 -2.15 4.37
N LEU A 72 -2.85 -2.26 4.98
CA LEU A 72 -3.28 -3.49 5.65
C LEU A 72 -3.35 -4.66 4.66
N ALA A 73 -3.86 -4.45 3.45
CA ALA A 73 -3.90 -5.49 2.41
C ALA A 73 -2.49 -5.98 2.03
N LEU A 74 -1.51 -5.07 1.91
CA LEU A 74 -0.12 -5.43 1.66
C LEU A 74 0.45 -6.29 2.81
N VAL A 75 0.18 -5.92 4.06
CA VAL A 75 0.62 -6.68 5.24
C VAL A 75 0.04 -8.10 5.21
N ILE A 76 -1.26 -8.25 4.98
CA ILE A 76 -1.92 -9.57 4.90
C ILE A 76 -1.30 -10.43 3.79
N GLN A 77 -1.04 -9.85 2.62
CA GLN A 77 -0.40 -10.58 1.51
C GLN A 77 1.02 -11.02 1.85
N ARG A 78 1.79 -10.19 2.59
CA ARG A 78 3.12 -10.55 3.08
C ARG A 78 3.04 -11.72 4.07
N GLU A 79 2.12 -11.69 5.02
CA GLU A 79 1.91 -12.77 5.99
C GLU A 79 1.55 -14.09 5.32
N ALA A 80 0.69 -14.06 4.30
CA ALA A 80 0.32 -15.23 3.49
C ALA A 80 1.52 -15.87 2.75
N LEU A 81 2.60 -15.10 2.55
CA LEU A 81 3.87 -15.55 1.97
C LEU A 81 4.93 -15.89 3.04
N GLY A 82 4.58 -15.81 4.33
CA GLY A 82 5.49 -16.09 5.46
C GLY A 82 6.32 -14.89 5.92
N LEU A 83 6.11 -13.69 5.35
CA LEU A 83 6.85 -12.47 5.66
C LEU A 83 6.23 -11.70 6.85
N ARG A 84 6.24 -12.31 8.04
CA ARG A 84 5.51 -11.84 9.25
C ARG A 84 6.12 -10.64 9.98
N HIS A 85 7.32 -10.20 9.60
CA HIS A 85 7.96 -9.03 10.21
C HIS A 85 7.63 -7.77 9.39
N HIS A 86 6.86 -6.86 10.00
CA HIS A 86 6.33 -5.68 9.31
C HIS A 86 7.12 -4.40 9.55
N ARG A 87 8.18 -4.43 10.38
CA ARG A 87 9.03 -3.26 10.66
C ARG A 87 9.48 -2.54 9.39
N ILE A 88 9.84 -3.28 8.33
CA ILE A 88 10.25 -2.68 7.06
C ILE A 88 9.10 -1.95 6.35
N VAL A 89 7.88 -2.44 6.47
CA VAL A 89 6.67 -1.80 5.93
C VAL A 89 6.34 -0.54 6.74
N ASP A 90 6.48 -0.58 8.07
CA ASP A 90 6.31 0.59 8.92
C ASP A 90 7.33 1.70 8.59
N GLN A 91 8.57 1.32 8.32
CA GLN A 91 9.65 2.25 7.98
C GLN A 91 9.51 2.85 6.58
N GLN A 92 9.19 2.03 5.58
CA GLN A 92 9.09 2.48 4.19
C GLN A 92 7.76 3.18 3.88
N PHE A 93 6.68 2.75 4.54
CA PHE A 93 5.32 3.19 4.28
C PHE A 93 4.66 3.64 5.60
N PRO A 94 5.12 4.75 6.20
CA PRO A 94 4.52 5.26 7.44
C PRO A 94 3.06 5.66 7.20
N GLU A 95 2.22 5.46 8.21
CA GLU A 95 0.82 5.88 8.14
C GLU A 95 0.72 7.41 8.06
N PRO A 96 -0.09 7.97 7.14
CA PRO A 96 -0.25 9.42 7.09
C PRO A 96 -0.93 9.92 8.38
N PRO A 97 -0.48 11.06 8.93
CA PRO A 97 -1.00 11.57 10.18
C PRO A 97 -2.48 11.98 10.05
N ARG A 98 -3.25 11.82 11.11
CA ARG A 98 -4.58 12.44 11.21
C ARG A 98 -4.41 13.96 11.22
N ARG A 99 -5.30 14.68 10.57
CA ARG A 99 -5.33 16.15 10.60
C ARG A 99 -6.62 16.60 11.27
N SER A 100 -6.49 17.30 12.39
CA SER A 100 -7.58 18.06 13.02
C SER A 100 -7.25 19.53 12.81
N ARG A 101 -7.87 20.17 11.83
CA ARG A 101 -7.81 21.62 11.67
C ARG A 101 -9.14 22.19 12.09
#